data_AF-A0A929Z7V3-F1
#
_entry.id   AF-A0A929Z7V3-F1
#
_cell.length_a   1.000
_cell.length_b   1.000
_cell.length_c   1.000
_cell.angle_alpha   90.00
_cell.angle_beta   90.00
_cell.angle_gamma   90.00
#
_symmetry.space_group_name_H-M   'P 1'
#
loop_
_entity.id
_entity.type
_entity.pdbx_description
1 polymer ?
#
loop_
_entity_poly.entity_id
_entity_poly.type
_entity_poly.pdbx_seq_one_letter_code
_entity_poly.pdbx_strand_id
1 'polypeptide(L)'
;IVIQKNGELYDVLDGQQRLTTLYLLLCYLDDRRREDGYSAPLFEISYASRPESQQFLAADGFREASDGRNIDFAYMSSAYQTIKEWFEPADPTDNSHQGAKGKLIPRLLDESGNGANVRFVYYEVGADEHPIQVFLRLNKGKIPLTDGELVKALLLQTDKYAALNEKDGVRVADEVKSRLDLIAAEWHKIETRLHESEFWGFLGVKLPGASHIDLLLRALAKSLLDTPTAVWDNRRNSRPAFTVLHNYIEQCLAKGNGKESESKARFRLEIVEQLWERVVMLFEILEVWWNDYEIYHHIGYLHFVASENREERIFKWLQSFEKEGIVKFKQQLLGDISDYISKYIEDPASLVYKNAEGKEVNRDAIHSLLLLHNVHRTMQNPEKMRFPFHLFRKQKWELEHIYPQHPEIPEKWEERKEWLKNVSENVEKGIIAFPEELKSTIKELLNQTESN
;
A
#
# COMPACT_ATOMS: atom_id res chain seq x y z
N ILE A 1 -18.44 -6.85 18.53
CA ILE A 1 -17.52 -5.77 19.00
C ILE A 1 -16.73 -6.31 20.17
N VAL A 2 -15.51 -5.83 20.37
CA VAL A 2 -14.72 -6.19 21.55
C VAL A 2 -14.62 -4.98 22.44
N ILE A 3 -14.96 -5.18 23.70
CA ILE A 3 -15.05 -4.11 24.68
C ILE A 3 -14.30 -4.50 25.95
N GLN A 4 -13.78 -3.50 26.65
CA GLN A 4 -13.34 -3.64 28.02
C GLN A 4 -14.19 -2.69 28.88
N LYS A 5 -14.74 -3.20 29.98
CA LYS A 5 -15.52 -2.35 30.89
C LYS A 5 -14.58 -1.46 31.70
N ASN A 6 -14.82 -0.16 31.67
CA ASN A 6 -14.05 0.85 32.37
C ASN A 6 -15.00 1.79 33.13
N GLY A 7 -15.38 1.36 34.35
CA GLY A 7 -16.40 2.05 35.15
C GLY A 7 -17.78 2.00 34.48
N GLU A 8 -18.32 3.18 34.17
CA GLU A 8 -19.60 3.35 33.45
C GLU A 8 -19.43 3.35 31.91
N LEU A 9 -18.19 3.36 31.42
CA LEU A 9 -17.87 3.39 30.00
C LEU A 9 -17.38 2.03 29.50
N TYR A 10 -17.43 1.85 28.19
CA TYR A 10 -16.87 0.69 27.50
C TYR A 10 -15.77 1.16 26.55
N ASP A 11 -14.54 0.71 26.81
CA ASP A 11 -13.43 0.91 25.90
C ASP A 11 -13.57 -0.05 24.72
N VAL A 12 -13.84 0.49 23.54
CA VAL A 12 -14.03 -0.31 22.32
C VAL A 12 -12.67 -0.65 21.73
N LEU A 13 -12.26 -1.91 21.89
CA LEU A 13 -11.01 -2.45 21.38
C LEU A 13 -11.09 -2.80 19.88
N ASP A 14 -12.25 -3.29 19.43
CA ASP A 14 -12.52 -3.60 18.03
C ASP A 14 -14.00 -3.36 17.69
N GLY A 15 -14.22 -2.70 16.55
CA GLY A 15 -15.55 -2.36 16.04
C GLY A 15 -15.90 -0.87 16.07
N GLN A 16 -14.92 0.03 16.24
CA GLN A 16 -15.19 1.48 16.29
C GLN A 16 -15.92 1.94 15.02
N GLN A 17 -15.45 1.54 13.83
CA GLN A 17 -16.08 1.90 12.55
C GLN A 17 -17.57 1.49 12.46
N ARG A 18 -17.95 0.35 13.04
CA ARG A 18 -19.34 -0.13 13.04
C ARG A 18 -20.22 0.73 13.94
N LEU A 19 -19.72 1.12 15.11
CA LEU A 19 -20.43 1.99 16.04
C LEU A 19 -20.59 3.40 15.46
N THR A 20 -19.53 3.96 14.86
CA THR A 20 -19.61 5.26 14.19
C THR A 20 -20.63 5.23 13.05
N THR A 21 -20.62 4.18 12.22
CA THR A 21 -21.60 4.05 11.12
C THR A 21 -23.04 3.95 11.63
N LEU A 22 -23.27 3.16 12.69
CA LEU A 22 -24.59 3.05 13.30
C LEU A 22 -25.07 4.38 13.89
N TYR A 23 -24.16 5.11 14.55
CA TYR A 23 -24.45 6.43 15.10
C TYR A 23 -24.91 7.40 13.99
N LEU A 24 -24.16 7.50 12.90
CA LEU A 24 -24.52 8.36 11.75
C LEU A 24 -25.87 7.98 11.15
N LEU A 25 -26.16 6.68 11.03
CA LEU A 25 -27.45 6.19 10.55
C LEU A 25 -28.61 6.60 11.48
N LEU A 26 -28.41 6.47 12.79
CA LEU A 26 -29.42 6.88 13.78
C LEU A 26 -29.61 8.40 13.82
N CYS A 27 -28.55 9.18 13.63
CA CYS A 27 -28.63 10.64 13.48
C CYS A 27 -29.44 11.06 12.24
N TYR A 28 -29.30 10.33 11.13
CA TYR A 28 -30.11 10.55 9.92
C TYR A 28 -31.59 10.21 10.16
N LEU A 29 -31.87 9.17 10.95
CA LEU A 29 -33.23 8.72 11.28
C LEU A 29 -33.86 9.46 12.48
N ASP A 30 -33.19 10.47 13.05
CA ASP A 30 -33.53 11.04 14.37
C ASP A 30 -34.93 11.66 14.42
N ASP A 31 -35.32 12.41 13.39
CA ASP A 31 -36.66 13.01 13.33
C ASP A 31 -37.74 11.92 13.31
N ARG A 32 -37.57 10.94 12.40
CA ARG A 32 -38.56 9.89 12.18
C ARG A 32 -38.67 8.94 13.37
N ARG A 33 -37.55 8.55 13.99
CA ARG A 33 -37.59 7.64 15.15
C ARG A 33 -38.32 8.29 16.33
N ARG A 34 -38.18 9.62 16.51
CA ARG A 34 -38.89 10.36 17.56
C ARG A 34 -40.39 10.44 17.29
N GLU A 35 -40.79 10.66 16.04
CA GLU A 35 -42.21 10.58 15.62
C GLU A 35 -42.82 9.20 15.91
N ASP A 36 -42.05 8.14 15.65
CA ASP A 36 -42.47 6.75 15.88
C ASP A 36 -42.38 6.33 17.38
N GLY A 37 -42.06 7.25 18.29
CA GLY A 37 -42.06 7.03 19.75
C GLY A 37 -40.73 6.56 20.36
N TYR A 38 -39.66 6.43 19.56
CA TYR A 38 -38.33 6.06 20.02
C TYR A 38 -37.53 7.31 20.40
N SER A 39 -37.81 7.90 21.57
CA SER A 39 -37.25 9.19 22.00
C SER A 39 -36.00 9.10 22.88
N ALA A 40 -35.48 7.91 23.17
CA ALA A 40 -34.27 7.75 23.97
C ALA A 40 -33.06 8.49 23.33
N PRO A 41 -32.14 9.07 24.13
CA PRO A 41 -30.93 9.67 23.58
C PRO A 41 -30.06 8.61 22.89
N LEU A 42 -29.32 9.03 21.87
CA LEU A 42 -28.32 8.16 21.22
C LEU A 42 -27.14 7.93 22.15
N PHE A 43 -26.41 6.84 21.91
CA PHE A 43 -25.18 6.54 22.65
C PHE A 43 -24.07 7.53 22.29
N GLU A 44 -23.19 7.81 23.25
CA GLU A 44 -22.06 8.72 23.07
C GLU A 44 -20.81 7.97 22.58
N ILE A 45 -20.01 8.62 21.75
CA ILE A 45 -18.70 8.11 21.28
C ILE A 45 -17.62 9.12 21.64
N SER A 46 -16.59 8.67 22.35
CA SER A 46 -15.39 9.45 22.64
C SER A 46 -14.16 8.85 21.95
N TYR A 47 -13.26 9.72 21.48
CA TYR A 47 -12.02 9.30 20.81
C TYR A 47 -10.80 9.82 21.56
N ALA A 48 -10.11 8.94 22.29
CA ALA A 48 -8.97 9.30 23.13
C ALA A 48 -7.83 10.02 22.37
N SER A 49 -7.55 9.61 21.12
CA SER A 49 -6.48 10.18 20.29
C SER A 49 -6.96 11.24 19.29
N ARG A 50 -8.27 11.50 19.20
CA ARG A 50 -8.91 12.36 18.18
C ARG A 50 -9.99 13.27 18.81
N PRO A 51 -9.62 14.19 19.72
CA PRO A 51 -10.58 15.05 20.40
C PRO A 51 -11.36 15.96 19.43
N GLU A 52 -10.73 16.40 18.33
CA GLU A 52 -11.40 17.19 17.29
C GLU A 52 -12.49 16.38 16.57
N SER A 53 -12.26 15.10 16.29
CA SER A 53 -13.26 14.21 15.68
C SER A 53 -14.43 13.94 16.61
N GLN A 54 -14.19 13.89 17.93
CA GLN A 54 -15.27 13.84 18.92
C GLN A 54 -16.11 15.12 18.90
N GLN A 55 -15.47 16.29 18.90
CA GLN A 55 -16.19 17.59 18.85
C GLN A 55 -16.98 17.74 17.55
N PHE A 56 -16.39 17.34 16.42
CA PHE A 56 -17.05 17.36 15.12
C PHE A 56 -18.29 16.45 15.08
N LEU A 57 -18.20 15.24 15.63
CA LEU A 57 -19.32 14.31 15.74
C LEU A 57 -20.42 14.84 16.67
N ALA A 58 -20.05 15.41 17.82
CA ALA A 58 -21.00 15.97 18.78
C ALA A 58 -21.71 17.23 18.28
N ALA A 59 -21.06 18.00 17.40
CA ALA A 59 -21.60 19.21 16.81
C ALA A 59 -22.37 18.98 15.50
N ASP A 60 -22.69 17.73 15.15
CA ASP A 60 -23.34 17.35 13.88
C ASP A 60 -22.58 17.82 12.62
N GLY A 61 -21.26 18.06 12.72
CA GLY A 61 -20.46 18.63 11.63
C GLY A 61 -20.43 17.77 10.36
N PHE A 62 -20.67 16.46 10.49
CA PHE A 62 -20.73 15.50 9.39
C PHE A 62 -21.94 15.70 8.46
N ARG A 63 -22.95 16.49 8.86
CA ARG A 63 -24.13 16.75 8.02
C ARG A 63 -23.81 17.59 6.79
N GLU A 64 -22.77 18.42 6.88
CA GLU A 64 -22.29 19.27 5.81
C GLU A 64 -21.06 18.66 5.12
N ALA A 65 -20.78 19.13 3.90
CA ALA A 65 -19.58 18.75 3.17
C ALA A 65 -18.33 19.27 3.91
N SER A 66 -17.39 18.36 4.19
CA SER A 66 -16.10 18.72 4.78
C SER A 66 -15.25 19.50 3.78
N ASP A 67 -14.45 20.45 4.28
CA ASP A 67 -13.45 21.18 3.49
C ASP A 67 -12.21 20.33 3.15
N GLY A 68 -12.20 19.05 3.55
CA GLY A 68 -11.15 18.08 3.25
C GLY A 68 -9.87 18.26 4.06
N ARG A 69 -9.80 19.22 4.99
CA ARG A 69 -8.59 19.47 5.79
C ARG A 69 -8.32 18.39 6.83
N ASN A 70 -9.38 17.76 7.34
CA ASN A 70 -9.28 16.64 8.26
C ASN A 70 -9.90 15.39 7.61
N ILE A 71 -9.10 14.33 7.49
CA ILE A 71 -9.49 13.09 6.83
C ILE A 71 -10.64 12.38 7.56
N ASP A 72 -10.68 12.44 8.89
CA ASP A 72 -11.76 11.84 9.68
C ASP A 72 -13.07 12.58 9.39
N PHE A 73 -13.03 13.91 9.27
CA PHE A 73 -14.22 14.72 8.96
C PHE A 73 -14.71 14.41 7.54
N ALA A 74 -13.78 14.32 6.58
CA ALA A 74 -14.09 13.98 5.20
C ALA A 74 -14.79 12.62 5.11
N TYR A 75 -14.30 11.59 5.80
CA TYR A 75 -14.92 10.27 5.81
C TYR A 75 -16.25 10.23 6.58
N MET A 76 -16.36 10.91 7.73
CA MET A 76 -17.63 10.99 8.47
C MET A 76 -18.71 11.70 7.63
N SER A 77 -18.37 12.84 7.01
CA SER A 77 -19.26 13.54 6.09
C SER A 77 -19.63 12.67 4.88
N SER A 78 -18.65 12.03 4.24
CA SER A 78 -18.90 11.14 3.09
C SER A 78 -19.81 9.96 3.45
N ALA A 79 -19.59 9.33 4.61
CA ALA A 79 -20.46 8.26 5.09
C ALA A 79 -21.89 8.75 5.35
N TYR A 80 -22.05 9.94 5.96
CA TYR A 80 -23.36 10.53 6.18
C TYR A 80 -24.06 10.91 4.86
N GLN A 81 -23.36 11.50 3.90
CA GLN A 81 -23.93 11.80 2.58
C GLN A 81 -24.34 10.51 1.86
N THR A 82 -23.55 9.45 1.96
CA THR A 82 -23.90 8.14 1.40
C THR A 82 -25.18 7.58 2.02
N ILE A 83 -25.33 7.69 3.36
CA ILE A 83 -26.58 7.31 4.04
C ILE A 83 -27.75 8.15 3.52
N LYS A 84 -27.57 9.47 3.42
CA LYS A 84 -28.60 10.39 2.93
C LYS A 84 -29.02 10.06 1.50
N GLU A 85 -28.08 9.93 0.58
CA GLU A 85 -28.32 9.58 -0.82
C GLU A 85 -29.02 8.23 -0.97
N TRP A 86 -28.74 7.28 -0.08
CA TRP A 86 -29.45 5.99 -0.08
C TRP A 86 -30.93 6.13 0.28
N PHE A 87 -31.29 7.04 1.21
CA PHE A 87 -32.70 7.29 1.55
C PHE A 87 -33.37 8.32 0.64
N GLU A 88 -32.59 9.20 0.01
CA GLU A 88 -32.99 10.30 -0.85
C GLU A 88 -32.23 10.23 -2.18
N PRO A 89 -32.57 9.27 -3.07
CA PRO A 89 -31.90 9.12 -4.35
C PRO A 89 -31.96 10.39 -5.20
N ALA A 90 -30.90 10.65 -5.97
CA ALA A 90 -30.83 11.82 -6.85
C ALA A 90 -31.88 11.80 -7.98
N ASP A 91 -32.30 10.61 -8.41
CA ASP A 91 -33.42 10.43 -9.35
C ASP A 91 -34.75 10.47 -8.58
N PRO A 92 -35.60 11.51 -8.75
CA PRO A 92 -36.87 11.63 -8.04
C PRO A 92 -37.88 10.52 -8.39
N THR A 93 -37.63 9.76 -9.45
CA THR A 93 -38.47 8.62 -9.86
C THR A 93 -38.03 7.30 -9.21
N ASP A 94 -36.86 7.27 -8.58
CA ASP A 94 -36.37 6.11 -7.86
C ASP A 94 -37.07 5.96 -6.50
N ASN A 95 -38.00 5.01 -6.45
CA ASN A 95 -38.78 4.67 -5.27
C ASN A 95 -38.26 3.40 -4.56
N SER A 96 -37.05 2.93 -4.89
CA SER A 96 -36.47 1.68 -4.37
C SER A 96 -36.37 1.62 -2.84
N HIS A 97 -36.30 2.78 -2.19
CA HIS A 97 -36.12 2.91 -0.74
C HIS A 97 -37.31 3.54 0.00
N GLN A 98 -38.46 3.71 -0.67
CA GLN A 98 -39.67 4.21 -0.02
C GLN A 98 -40.11 3.34 1.16
N GLY A 99 -40.43 4.00 2.28
CA GLY A 99 -40.84 3.32 3.52
C GLY A 99 -39.71 2.60 4.26
N ALA A 100 -38.45 2.67 3.78
CA ALA A 100 -37.31 2.03 4.44
C ALA A 100 -37.09 2.57 5.86
N LYS A 101 -37.24 3.90 6.08
CA LYS A 101 -37.09 4.53 7.41
C LYS A 101 -37.97 3.83 8.45
N GLY A 102 -39.27 3.72 8.20
CA GLY A 102 -40.23 3.08 9.10
C GLY A 102 -40.02 1.57 9.28
N LYS A 103 -39.39 0.88 8.33
CA LYS A 103 -39.04 -0.55 8.47
C LYS A 103 -37.74 -0.78 9.24
N LEU A 104 -36.78 0.14 9.13
CA LEU A 104 -35.46 0.01 9.76
C LEU A 104 -35.47 0.42 11.23
N ILE A 105 -36.18 1.50 11.58
CA ILE A 105 -36.28 2.00 12.96
C ILE A 105 -36.63 0.90 13.98
N PRO A 106 -37.74 0.14 13.83
CA PRO A 106 -38.07 -0.91 14.78
C PRO A 106 -37.04 -2.05 14.78
N ARG A 107 -36.42 -2.37 13.65
CA ARG A 107 -35.35 -3.39 13.61
C ARG A 107 -34.10 -2.96 14.36
N LEU A 108 -33.83 -1.66 14.43
CA LEU A 108 -32.64 -1.10 15.08
C LEU A 108 -32.87 -0.80 16.56
N LEU A 109 -34.10 -0.42 16.94
CA LEU A 109 -34.39 0.18 18.25
C LEU A 109 -35.44 -0.57 19.08
N ASP A 110 -36.19 -1.52 18.53
CA ASP A 110 -37.18 -2.25 19.33
C ASP A 110 -36.51 -3.26 20.27
N GLU A 111 -36.77 -3.08 21.57
CA GLU A 111 -36.28 -3.90 22.67
C GLU A 111 -37.23 -5.05 23.01
N SER A 112 -38.45 -5.07 22.45
CA SER A 112 -39.47 -6.08 22.75
C SER A 112 -39.03 -7.52 22.48
N GLY A 113 -38.02 -7.70 21.63
CA GLY A 113 -37.50 -9.01 21.21
C GLY A 113 -38.44 -9.76 20.26
N ASN A 114 -39.56 -9.16 19.87
CA ASN A 114 -40.53 -9.74 18.95
C ASN A 114 -40.16 -9.40 17.50
N GLY A 115 -39.90 -10.42 16.69
CA GLY A 115 -39.54 -10.25 15.28
C GLY A 115 -38.05 -10.05 15.04
N ALA A 116 -37.70 -9.60 13.83
CA ALA A 116 -36.31 -9.43 13.41
C ALA A 116 -35.73 -8.12 13.98
N ASN A 117 -34.65 -8.21 14.75
CA ASN A 117 -33.91 -7.05 15.25
C ASN A 117 -32.39 -7.21 15.07
N VAL A 118 -31.70 -6.07 15.03
CA VAL A 118 -30.24 -6.00 14.99
C VAL A 118 -29.70 -6.25 16.39
N ARG A 119 -28.74 -7.17 16.51
CA ARG A 119 -28.10 -7.49 17.80
C ARG A 119 -26.59 -7.36 17.69
N PHE A 120 -25.99 -6.83 18.74
CA PHE A 120 -24.54 -6.82 18.88
C PHE A 120 -24.07 -8.11 19.56
N VAL A 121 -23.27 -8.89 18.85
CA VAL A 121 -22.42 -9.89 19.50
C VAL A 121 -21.19 -9.16 20.01
N TYR A 122 -21.03 -9.10 21.33
CA TYR A 122 -19.86 -8.50 21.95
C TYR A 122 -19.06 -9.50 22.77
N TYR A 123 -17.77 -9.26 22.86
CA TYR A 123 -16.85 -9.98 23.73
C TYR A 123 -16.27 -8.97 24.71
N GLU A 124 -16.54 -9.20 26.00
CA GLU A 124 -16.00 -8.39 27.09
C GLU A 124 -14.70 -9.02 27.59
N VAL A 125 -13.62 -8.24 27.60
CA VAL A 125 -12.33 -8.70 28.11
C VAL A 125 -12.15 -8.34 29.59
N GLY A 126 -11.37 -9.17 30.29
CA GLY A 126 -11.06 -8.95 31.70
C GLY A 126 -10.31 -7.63 31.92
N ALA A 127 -10.51 -7.01 33.09
CA ALA A 127 -9.85 -5.75 33.46
C ALA A 127 -8.31 -5.88 33.56
N ASP A 128 -7.82 -7.10 33.73
CA ASP A 128 -6.41 -7.48 33.79
C ASP A 128 -5.78 -7.74 32.41
N GLU A 129 -6.58 -7.89 31.36
CA GLU A 129 -6.06 -8.06 30.00
C GLU A 129 -5.68 -6.70 29.38
N HIS A 130 -4.48 -6.62 28.79
CA HIS A 130 -4.00 -5.40 28.16
C HIS A 130 -4.73 -5.15 26.81
N PRO A 131 -5.44 -4.04 26.62
CA PRO A 131 -6.20 -3.68 25.40
C PRO A 131 -5.50 -3.98 24.08
N ILE A 132 -4.25 -3.54 23.98
CA ILE A 132 -3.41 -3.71 22.80
C ILE A 132 -3.09 -5.19 22.52
N GLN A 133 -2.82 -5.99 23.55
CA GLN A 133 -2.54 -7.42 23.37
C GLN A 133 -3.79 -8.19 22.95
N VAL A 134 -4.94 -7.82 23.51
CA VAL A 134 -6.25 -8.34 23.11
C VAL A 134 -6.53 -8.00 21.64
N PHE A 135 -6.33 -6.75 21.24
CA PHE A 135 -6.46 -6.31 19.84
C PHE A 135 -5.56 -7.11 18.89
N LEU A 136 -4.27 -7.26 19.22
CA LEU A 136 -3.32 -8.04 18.43
C LEU A 136 -3.72 -9.53 18.34
N ARG A 137 -4.23 -10.12 19.42
CA ARG A 137 -4.73 -11.49 19.47
C ARG A 137 -6.01 -11.68 18.65
N LEU A 138 -6.90 -10.70 18.63
CA LEU A 138 -8.16 -10.73 17.85
C LEU A 138 -7.94 -10.59 16.35
N ASN A 139 -6.94 -9.80 15.96
CA ASN A 139 -6.53 -9.68 14.56
C ASN A 139 -5.65 -10.84 14.09
N LYS A 140 -5.28 -11.77 14.99
CA LYS A 140 -4.58 -13.01 14.65
C LYS A 140 -5.54 -13.94 13.89
N GLY A 141 -5.51 -13.86 12.56
CA GLY A 141 -6.32 -14.71 11.66
C GLY A 141 -7.38 -13.98 10.82
N LYS A 142 -7.50 -12.65 10.92
CA LYS A 142 -8.14 -11.78 9.91
C LYS A 142 -7.06 -10.93 9.24
N ILE A 143 -7.38 -10.21 8.14
CA ILE A 143 -6.44 -9.53 7.21
C ILE A 143 -5.05 -9.38 7.86
N PRO A 144 -4.08 -10.25 7.49
CA PRO A 144 -2.90 -10.46 8.32
C PRO A 144 -2.15 -9.15 8.47
N LEU A 145 -2.02 -8.65 9.71
CA LEU A 145 -1.23 -7.44 9.97
C LEU A 145 0.14 -7.61 9.31
N THR A 146 0.48 -6.79 8.31
CA THR A 146 1.74 -6.92 7.56
C THR A 146 2.94 -6.69 8.48
N ASP A 147 4.15 -7.01 8.01
CA ASP A 147 5.37 -6.61 8.74
C ASP A 147 5.33 -5.09 9.01
N GLY A 148 4.92 -4.31 8.02
CA GLY A 148 4.77 -2.86 8.11
C GLY A 148 3.74 -2.40 9.13
N GLU A 149 2.58 -3.03 9.23
CA GLU A 149 1.58 -2.64 10.24
C GLU A 149 2.05 -2.94 11.67
N LEU A 150 2.75 -4.06 11.86
CA LEU A 150 3.33 -4.42 13.16
C LEU A 150 4.50 -3.50 13.54
N VAL A 151 5.37 -3.17 12.58
CA VAL A 151 6.46 -2.22 12.80
C VAL A 151 5.93 -0.81 13.05
N LYS A 152 4.91 -0.37 12.30
CA LYS A 152 4.25 0.91 12.54
C LYS A 152 3.67 0.97 13.95
N ALA A 153 2.98 -0.09 14.38
CA ALA A 153 2.48 -0.20 15.74
C ALA A 153 3.61 -0.20 16.78
N LEU A 154 4.77 -0.79 16.49
CA LEU A 154 5.94 -0.83 17.37
C LEU A 154 6.62 0.54 17.55
N LEU A 155 6.71 1.32 16.46
CA LEU A 155 7.36 2.64 16.47
C LEU A 155 6.44 3.73 17.06
N LEU A 156 5.12 3.60 16.90
CA LEU A 156 4.14 4.63 17.30
C LEU A 156 3.44 4.33 18.66
N GLN A 157 4.09 3.59 19.56
CA GLN A 157 3.54 3.20 20.87
C GLN A 157 3.55 4.36 21.88
N THR A 158 2.53 5.22 21.86
CA THR A 158 2.42 6.38 22.77
C THR A 158 2.47 6.01 24.25
N ASP A 159 1.97 4.83 24.63
CA ASP A 159 1.97 4.31 26.01
C ASP A 159 3.39 4.11 26.57
N LYS A 160 4.38 3.82 25.71
CA LYS A 160 5.78 3.64 26.12
C LYS A 160 6.45 4.94 26.56
N TYR A 161 5.79 6.08 26.33
CA TYR A 161 6.29 7.41 26.63
C TYR A 161 5.50 8.09 27.75
N ALA A 162 4.57 7.39 28.42
CA ALA A 162 3.74 7.95 29.48
C ALA A 162 4.55 8.56 30.65
N ALA A 163 5.71 7.97 30.96
CA ALA A 163 6.62 8.46 32.00
C ALA A 163 7.25 9.83 31.68
N LEU A 164 7.13 10.32 30.45
CA LEU A 164 7.61 11.64 30.05
C LEU A 164 6.59 12.75 30.34
N ASN A 165 5.36 12.42 30.77
CA ASN A 165 4.28 13.38 30.92
C ASN A 165 4.26 14.14 32.27
N GLU A 166 5.22 13.91 33.18
CA GLU A 166 5.07 14.26 34.60
C GLU A 166 5.85 15.49 35.13
N LYS A 167 6.30 16.45 34.31
CA LYS A 167 6.88 17.70 34.86
C LYS A 167 6.46 19.03 34.22
N ASP A 168 6.24 20.00 35.10
CA ASP A 168 6.39 21.45 34.92
C ASP A 168 5.47 22.17 33.91
N GLY A 169 4.23 21.70 33.71
CA GLY A 169 3.17 22.50 33.07
C GLY A 169 3.43 22.89 31.60
N VAL A 170 4.50 22.36 30.98
CA VAL A 170 4.84 22.48 29.57
C VAL A 170 5.07 21.07 29.00
N ARG A 171 4.48 20.84 27.83
CA ARG A 171 4.11 19.54 27.27
C ARG A 171 5.29 18.75 26.69
N VAL A 172 6.03 18.00 27.50
CA VAL A 172 6.92 16.92 26.97
C VAL A 172 6.09 15.88 26.17
N ALA A 173 4.83 15.69 26.56
CA ALA A 173 3.84 14.93 25.81
C ALA A 173 3.66 15.44 24.36
N ASP A 174 3.68 16.76 24.14
CA ASP A 174 3.49 17.35 22.81
C ASP A 174 4.74 17.20 21.95
N GLU A 175 5.94 17.22 22.54
CA GLU A 175 7.18 16.95 21.81
C GLU A 175 7.19 15.51 21.29
N VAL A 176 6.96 14.53 22.17
CA VAL A 176 6.87 13.12 21.77
C VAL A 176 5.79 12.92 20.72
N LYS A 177 4.60 13.48 20.95
CA LYS A 177 3.50 13.41 19.99
C LYS A 177 3.87 14.01 18.64
N SER A 178 4.49 15.18 18.61
CA SER A 178 4.97 15.85 17.40
C SER A 178 5.98 14.98 16.62
N ARG A 179 6.92 14.34 17.32
CA ARG A 179 7.87 13.41 16.70
C ARG A 179 7.18 12.19 16.09
N LEU A 180 6.25 11.57 16.82
CA LEU A 180 5.49 10.41 16.33
C LEU A 180 4.55 10.79 15.17
N ASP A 181 3.95 11.97 15.20
CA ASP A 181 3.12 12.51 14.12
C ASP A 181 3.95 12.79 12.86
N LEU A 182 5.19 13.29 13.01
CA LEU A 182 6.14 13.45 11.90
C LEU A 182 6.45 12.09 11.24
N ILE A 183 6.80 11.08 12.04
CA ILE A 183 7.04 9.71 11.56
C ILE A 183 5.80 9.18 10.80
N ALA A 184 4.60 9.38 11.36
CA ALA A 184 3.37 8.93 10.73
C ALA A 184 3.10 9.63 9.38
N ALA A 185 3.38 10.93 9.29
CA ALA A 185 3.23 11.71 8.06
C ALA A 185 4.25 11.30 7.00
N GLU A 186 5.52 11.13 7.37
CA GLU A 186 6.58 10.66 6.48
C GLU A 186 6.31 9.24 5.99
N TRP A 187 5.82 8.36 6.87
CA TRP A 187 5.41 7.00 6.51
C TRP A 187 4.36 7.04 5.41
N HIS A 188 3.32 7.86 5.57
CA HIS A 188 2.27 7.98 4.58
C HIS A 188 2.79 8.50 3.24
N LYS A 189 3.68 9.50 3.27
CA LYS A 189 4.33 10.04 2.07
C LYS A 189 5.16 8.99 1.33
N ILE A 190 6.02 8.27 2.05
CA ILE A 190 6.86 7.20 1.52
C ILE A 190 5.99 6.10 0.90
N GLU A 191 4.99 5.62 1.64
CA GLU A 191 4.10 4.56 1.17
C GLU A 191 3.35 4.98 -0.10
N THR A 192 2.82 6.20 -0.13
CA THR A 192 2.11 6.74 -1.30
C THR A 192 3.02 6.75 -2.53
N ARG A 193 4.25 7.25 -2.38
CA ARG A 193 5.21 7.30 -3.48
C ARG A 193 5.63 5.91 -3.95
N LEU A 194 5.85 4.98 -3.02
CA LEU A 194 6.17 3.59 -3.35
C LEU A 194 5.02 2.88 -4.08
N HIS A 195 3.77 3.30 -3.89
CA HIS A 195 2.60 2.75 -4.60
C HIS A 195 2.44 3.27 -6.03
N GLU A 196 3.16 4.30 -6.44
CA GLU A 196 3.11 4.79 -7.81
C GLU A 196 3.67 3.74 -8.78
N SER A 197 2.85 3.34 -9.76
CA SER A 197 3.13 2.15 -10.57
C SER A 197 4.43 2.24 -11.36
N GLU A 198 4.82 3.43 -11.82
CA GLU A 198 6.08 3.64 -12.52
C GLU A 198 7.28 3.51 -11.59
N PHE A 199 7.21 4.16 -10.42
CA PHE A 199 8.24 4.14 -9.40
C PHE A 199 8.46 2.73 -8.85
N TRP A 200 7.39 2.00 -8.56
CA TRP A 200 7.52 0.61 -8.12
C TRP A 200 7.99 -0.31 -9.25
N GLY A 201 7.58 -0.01 -10.48
CA GLY A 201 7.78 -0.87 -11.64
C GLY A 201 9.23 -1.09 -12.03
N PHE A 202 10.14 -0.14 -11.80
CA PHE A 202 11.55 -0.37 -12.13
C PHE A 202 12.25 -1.26 -11.09
N LEU A 203 11.91 -1.12 -9.81
CA LEU A 203 12.38 -1.98 -8.71
C LEU A 203 11.86 -3.41 -8.86
N GLY A 204 10.57 -3.56 -9.17
CA GLY A 204 10.09 -4.82 -9.69
C GLY A 204 10.08 -6.02 -8.75
N VAL A 205 10.08 -5.71 -7.46
CA VAL A 205 9.94 -6.69 -6.39
C VAL A 205 8.47 -7.02 -6.22
N LYS A 206 8.21 -8.30 -5.92
CA LYS A 206 6.91 -8.77 -5.45
C LYS A 206 7.05 -9.07 -3.97
N LEU A 207 6.43 -8.26 -3.13
CA LEU A 207 6.41 -8.48 -1.71
C LEU A 207 5.24 -9.42 -1.34
N PRO A 208 5.35 -10.18 -0.24
CA PRO A 208 4.28 -11.06 0.23
C PRO A 208 3.11 -10.28 0.88
N GLY A 209 3.28 -8.99 1.18
CA GLY A 209 2.28 -8.12 1.80
C GLY A 209 1.75 -7.04 0.86
N ALA A 210 0.69 -6.34 1.29
CA ALA A 210 0.08 -5.24 0.54
C ALA A 210 0.87 -3.92 0.63
N SER A 211 1.71 -3.76 1.66
CA SER A 211 2.43 -2.50 1.92
C SER A 211 3.80 -2.51 1.24
N HIS A 212 4.12 -1.44 0.50
CA HIS A 212 5.37 -1.35 -0.24
C HIS A 212 6.56 -0.91 0.63
N ILE A 213 6.32 -0.17 1.73
CA ILE A 213 7.34 0.21 2.71
C ILE A 213 7.98 -1.02 3.38
N ASP A 214 7.32 -2.19 3.34
CA ASP A 214 7.88 -3.46 3.81
C ASP A 214 9.26 -3.72 3.18
N LEU A 215 9.52 -3.30 1.93
CA LEU A 215 10.85 -3.41 1.31
C LEU A 215 11.93 -2.69 2.13
N LEU A 216 11.66 -1.46 2.57
CA LEU A 216 12.60 -0.63 3.33
C LEU A 216 12.78 -1.17 4.75
N LEU A 217 11.69 -1.58 5.40
CA LEU A 217 11.73 -2.17 6.73
C LEU A 217 12.51 -3.48 6.75
N ARG A 218 12.36 -4.28 5.68
CA ARG A 218 13.11 -5.52 5.48
C ARG A 218 14.59 -5.25 5.22
N ALA A 219 14.92 -4.26 4.40
CA ALA A 219 16.30 -3.83 4.19
C ALA A 219 16.94 -3.35 5.50
N LEU A 220 16.25 -2.51 6.27
CA LEU A 220 16.66 -2.05 7.59
C LEU A 220 16.89 -3.23 8.53
N ALA A 221 15.90 -4.11 8.70
CA ALA A 221 16.03 -5.28 9.57
C ALA A 221 17.24 -6.14 9.20
N LYS A 222 17.47 -6.37 7.90
CA LYS A 222 18.62 -7.14 7.42
C LYS A 222 19.96 -6.45 7.70
N SER A 223 20.00 -5.12 7.67
CA SER A 223 21.21 -4.36 8.04
C SER A 223 21.57 -4.44 9.53
N LEU A 224 20.60 -4.79 10.39
CA LEU A 224 20.78 -4.91 11.84
C LEU A 224 21.15 -6.34 12.30
N LEU A 225 21.15 -7.32 11.39
CA LEU A 225 21.47 -8.72 11.72
C LEU A 225 22.98 -8.95 11.69
N ASP A 226 23.57 -9.29 12.85
CA ASP A 226 24.95 -9.80 12.91
C ASP A 226 25.08 -11.22 12.30
N THR A 227 23.98 -12.00 12.30
CA THR A 227 23.90 -13.33 11.66
C THR A 227 22.63 -13.43 10.80
N PRO A 228 22.74 -13.39 9.46
CA PRO A 228 21.60 -13.18 8.56
C PRO A 228 20.54 -14.30 8.48
N THR A 229 20.85 -15.53 8.88
CA THR A 229 20.13 -16.73 8.38
C THR A 229 19.11 -17.33 9.36
N ALA A 230 19.28 -17.23 10.68
CA ALA A 230 18.43 -17.98 11.62
C ALA A 230 17.00 -17.42 11.76
N VAL A 231 16.81 -16.11 11.62
CA VAL A 231 15.50 -15.44 11.81
C VAL A 231 14.75 -15.26 10.49
N TRP A 232 15.48 -15.04 9.39
CA TRP A 232 14.91 -14.76 8.06
C TRP A 232 14.40 -16.02 7.36
N ASP A 233 15.10 -17.15 7.48
CA ASP A 233 14.75 -18.42 6.81
C ASP A 233 13.87 -19.35 7.69
N ASN A 234 13.48 -18.87 8.87
CA ASN A 234 12.64 -19.66 9.77
C ASN A 234 11.21 -19.71 9.24
N ARG A 235 10.80 -20.87 8.71
CA ARG A 235 9.44 -21.10 8.21
C ARG A 235 8.32 -20.87 9.23
N ARG A 236 8.63 -20.84 10.54
CA ARG A 236 7.67 -20.50 11.60
C ARG A 236 7.55 -18.99 11.85
N ASN A 237 8.50 -18.19 11.35
CA ASN A 237 8.49 -16.74 11.49
C ASN A 237 7.84 -16.10 10.26
N SER A 238 6.54 -15.81 10.34
CA SER A 238 5.80 -15.16 9.26
C SER A 238 6.12 -13.66 9.10
N ARG A 239 6.90 -13.08 10.03
CA ARG A 239 7.12 -11.62 10.18
C ARG A 239 8.57 -11.30 10.59
N PRO A 240 9.56 -11.52 9.70
CA PRO A 240 10.97 -11.40 10.05
C PRO A 240 11.39 -9.97 10.37
N ALA A 241 10.91 -8.97 9.62
CA ALA A 241 11.32 -7.58 9.83
C ALA A 241 10.87 -7.05 11.19
N PHE A 242 9.59 -7.28 11.55
CA PHE A 242 9.08 -6.91 12.88
C PHE A 242 9.89 -7.56 14.01
N THR A 243 10.16 -8.86 13.89
CA THR A 243 10.87 -9.61 14.93
C THR A 243 12.27 -9.04 15.18
N VAL A 244 13.01 -8.75 14.11
CA VAL A 244 14.37 -8.21 14.22
C VAL A 244 14.34 -6.81 14.83
N LEU A 245 13.46 -5.93 14.35
CA LEU A 245 13.35 -4.56 14.85
C LEU A 245 12.92 -4.51 16.32
N HIS A 246 11.92 -5.32 16.70
CA HIS A 246 11.52 -5.47 18.09
C HIS A 246 12.68 -5.91 18.98
N ASN A 247 13.39 -6.97 18.59
CA ASN A 247 14.51 -7.49 19.36
C ASN A 247 15.67 -6.49 19.44
N TYR A 248 15.94 -5.76 18.36
CA TYR A 248 16.96 -4.71 18.35
C TYR A 248 16.63 -3.61 19.36
N ILE A 249 15.39 -3.10 19.37
CA ILE A 249 14.96 -2.07 20.33
C ILE A 249 15.09 -2.59 21.77
N GLU A 250 14.59 -3.80 22.06
CA GLU A 250 14.67 -4.38 23.41
C GLU A 250 16.12 -4.62 23.85
N GLN A 251 17.00 -5.06 22.96
CA GLN A 251 18.43 -5.23 23.26
C GLN A 251 19.13 -3.90 23.53
N CYS A 252 18.83 -2.85 22.76
CA CYS A 252 19.34 -1.51 23.02
C CYS A 252 18.87 -1.03 24.40
N LEU A 253 17.57 -1.14 24.69
CA LEU A 253 16.99 -0.76 25.99
C LEU A 253 17.57 -1.55 27.16
N ALA A 254 17.93 -2.83 26.97
CA ALA A 254 18.56 -3.65 28.01
C ALA A 254 20.03 -3.26 28.27
N LYS A 255 20.75 -2.76 27.25
CA LYS A 255 22.13 -2.26 27.37
C LYS A 255 22.20 -0.85 27.94
N GLY A 256 21.14 -0.05 27.75
CA GLY A 256 21.05 1.30 28.31
C GLY A 256 20.99 1.27 29.84
N ASN A 257 21.90 1.97 30.51
CA ASN A 257 22.00 2.05 31.99
C ASN A 257 20.83 2.83 32.67
N GLY A 258 19.73 3.07 31.97
CA GLY A 258 18.58 3.80 32.49
C GLY A 258 17.79 2.98 33.50
N LYS A 259 18.07 3.17 34.80
CA LYS A 259 17.29 2.57 35.90
C LYS A 259 15.93 3.26 36.10
N GLU A 260 15.80 4.51 35.65
CA GLU A 260 14.59 5.33 35.80
C GLU A 260 13.68 5.26 34.57
N SER A 261 12.36 5.20 34.80
CA SER A 261 11.35 5.04 33.75
C SER A 261 11.38 6.15 32.69
N GLU A 262 11.69 7.39 33.10
CA GLU A 262 11.76 8.55 32.19
C GLU A 262 12.97 8.44 31.24
N SER A 263 14.15 8.16 31.79
CA SER A 263 15.38 7.98 31.00
C SER A 263 15.25 6.85 29.99
N LYS A 264 14.57 5.76 30.36
CA LYS A 264 14.28 4.65 29.46
C LYS A 264 13.33 5.04 28.32
N ALA A 265 12.32 5.87 28.60
CA ALA A 265 11.39 6.36 27.60
C ALA A 265 12.06 7.32 26.60
N ARG A 266 12.92 8.24 27.05
CA ARG A 266 13.71 9.11 26.16
C ARG A 266 14.64 8.30 25.27
N PHE A 267 15.38 7.36 25.86
CA PHE A 267 16.28 6.51 25.10
C PHE A 267 15.54 5.64 24.07
N ARG A 268 14.32 5.17 24.40
CA ARG A 268 13.46 4.50 23.40
C ARG A 268 13.12 5.43 22.23
N LEU A 269 12.78 6.69 22.51
CA LEU A 269 12.42 7.66 21.47
C LEU A 269 13.61 7.88 20.52
N GLU A 270 14.81 8.07 21.06
CA GLU A 270 16.05 8.22 20.26
C GLU A 270 16.30 6.99 19.36
N ILE A 271 16.10 5.77 19.86
CA ILE A 271 16.22 4.55 19.06
C ILE A 271 15.19 4.53 17.92
N VAL A 272 13.94 4.90 18.22
CA VAL A 272 12.86 4.95 17.21
C VAL A 272 13.17 5.97 16.13
N GLU A 273 13.63 7.17 16.51
CA GLU A 273 14.04 8.21 15.57
C GLU A 273 15.20 7.74 14.68
N GLN A 274 16.24 7.12 15.24
CA GLN A 274 17.37 6.58 14.47
C GLN A 274 16.94 5.48 13.48
N LEU A 275 16.07 4.57 13.90
CA LEU A 275 15.52 3.55 13.01
C LEU A 275 14.71 4.19 11.88
N TRP A 276 13.93 5.21 12.19
CA TRP A 276 13.11 5.91 11.20
C TRP A 276 13.95 6.73 10.22
N GLU A 277 14.94 7.48 10.69
CA GLU A 277 15.93 8.18 9.86
C GLU A 277 16.60 7.22 8.88
N ARG A 278 16.90 5.99 9.31
CA ARG A 278 17.44 4.95 8.44
C ARG A 278 16.44 4.51 7.36
N VAL A 279 15.15 4.39 7.67
CA VAL A 279 14.09 4.12 6.67
C VAL A 279 14.00 5.25 5.65
N VAL A 280 13.99 6.51 6.11
CA VAL A 280 13.96 7.69 5.25
C VAL A 280 15.17 7.72 4.32
N MET A 281 16.37 7.48 4.84
CA MET A 281 17.59 7.45 4.02
C MET A 281 17.56 6.32 2.97
N LEU A 282 17.06 5.13 3.31
CA LEU A 282 16.87 4.05 2.33
C LEU A 282 15.88 4.46 1.22
N PHE A 283 14.80 5.16 1.58
CA PHE A 283 13.84 5.69 0.60
C PHE A 283 14.47 6.77 -0.30
N GLU A 284 15.27 7.69 0.26
CA GLU A 284 15.98 8.72 -0.50
C GLU A 284 16.95 8.10 -1.53
N ILE A 285 17.59 6.97 -1.20
CA ILE A 285 18.41 6.24 -2.17
C ILE A 285 17.56 5.73 -3.34
N LEU A 286 16.35 5.20 -3.08
CA LEU A 286 15.44 4.78 -4.16
C LEU A 286 15.00 5.96 -5.02
N GLU A 287 14.78 7.15 -4.43
CA GLU A 287 14.53 8.38 -5.17
C GLU A 287 15.72 8.78 -6.04
N VAL A 288 16.96 8.66 -5.54
CA VAL A 288 18.16 8.89 -6.36
C VAL A 288 18.22 7.90 -7.52
N TRP A 289 17.93 6.63 -7.29
CA TRP A 289 17.92 5.60 -8.34
C TRP A 289 16.85 5.87 -9.41
N TRP A 290 15.69 6.37 -9.00
CA TRP A 290 14.61 6.77 -9.91
C TRP A 290 14.98 7.99 -10.75
N ASN A 291 15.62 8.99 -10.13
CA ASN A 291 15.94 10.26 -10.76
C ASN A 291 17.20 10.20 -11.63
N ASP A 292 18.16 9.33 -11.30
CA ASP A 292 19.32 9.09 -12.15
C ASP A 292 18.96 8.21 -13.35
N TYR A 293 19.13 8.79 -14.54
CA TYR A 293 18.70 8.19 -15.80
C TYR A 293 19.40 6.86 -16.11
N GLU A 294 20.69 6.72 -15.78
CA GLU A 294 21.44 5.49 -16.04
C GLU A 294 21.08 4.40 -15.03
N ILE A 295 21.03 4.76 -13.75
CA ILE A 295 20.69 3.82 -12.68
C ILE A 295 19.29 3.24 -12.89
N TYR A 296 18.30 4.08 -13.22
CA TYR A 296 16.93 3.66 -13.51
C TYR A 296 16.89 2.53 -14.57
N HIS A 297 17.56 2.75 -15.70
CA HIS A 297 17.55 1.81 -16.82
C HIS A 297 18.35 0.55 -16.52
N HIS A 298 19.51 0.66 -15.88
CA HIS A 298 20.33 -0.49 -15.54
C HIS A 298 19.66 -1.38 -14.48
N ILE A 299 19.10 -0.80 -13.41
CA ILE A 299 18.32 -1.53 -12.39
C ILE A 299 17.11 -2.22 -13.03
N GLY A 300 16.33 -1.48 -13.82
CA GLY A 300 15.13 -2.01 -14.46
C GLY A 300 15.43 -3.18 -15.39
N TYR A 301 16.52 -3.09 -16.17
CA TYR A 301 17.01 -4.17 -17.03
C TYR A 301 17.42 -5.41 -16.21
N LEU A 302 18.34 -5.22 -15.24
CA LEU A 302 18.88 -6.31 -14.42
C LEU A 302 17.80 -7.07 -13.66
N HIS A 303 16.80 -6.36 -13.12
CA HIS A 303 15.68 -7.00 -12.45
C HIS A 303 14.74 -7.75 -13.39
N PHE A 304 14.66 -7.35 -14.65
CA PHE A 304 13.88 -8.11 -15.62
C PHE A 304 14.58 -9.43 -15.95
N VAL A 305 15.86 -9.38 -16.30
CA VAL A 305 16.59 -10.54 -16.83
C VAL A 305 17.04 -11.51 -15.73
N ALA A 306 17.48 -11.01 -14.59
CA ALA A 306 17.95 -11.85 -13.49
C ALA A 306 16.76 -12.23 -12.57
N SER A 307 16.15 -13.38 -12.86
CA SER A 307 14.95 -13.88 -12.18
C SER A 307 15.17 -14.28 -10.71
N GLU A 308 16.42 -14.48 -10.29
CA GLU A 308 16.73 -14.94 -8.94
C GLU A 308 16.77 -13.80 -7.91
N ASN A 309 15.96 -13.98 -6.85
CA ASN A 309 15.85 -13.21 -5.61
C ASN A 309 16.04 -11.68 -5.73
N ARG A 310 15.08 -11.01 -6.39
CA ARG A 310 15.10 -9.56 -6.63
C ARG A 310 15.21 -8.72 -5.35
N GLU A 311 14.50 -9.13 -4.30
CA GLU A 311 14.55 -8.47 -2.99
C GLU A 311 15.98 -8.46 -2.43
N GLU A 312 16.64 -9.63 -2.41
CA GLU A 312 18.03 -9.73 -1.95
C GLU A 312 19.01 -8.87 -2.76
N ARG A 313 18.77 -8.78 -4.07
CA ARG A 313 19.59 -7.95 -4.96
C ARG A 313 19.45 -6.48 -4.63
N ILE A 314 18.23 -5.99 -4.38
CA ILE A 314 18.01 -4.61 -3.94
C ILE A 314 18.77 -4.35 -2.64
N PHE A 315 18.73 -5.26 -1.68
CA PHE A 315 19.45 -5.08 -0.41
C PHE A 315 20.96 -4.96 -0.62
N LYS A 316 21.54 -5.80 -1.50
CA LYS A 316 22.96 -5.69 -1.87
C LYS A 316 23.29 -4.37 -2.56
N TRP A 317 22.41 -3.91 -3.45
CA TRP A 317 22.60 -2.64 -4.14
C TRP A 317 22.45 -1.43 -3.21
N LEU A 318 21.52 -1.44 -2.26
CA LEU A 318 21.39 -0.41 -1.23
C LEU A 318 22.69 -0.32 -0.42
N GLN A 319 23.20 -1.46 0.07
CA GLN A 319 24.46 -1.52 0.81
C GLN A 319 25.66 -1.03 -0.02
N SER A 320 25.74 -1.43 -1.29
CA SER A 320 26.81 -1.00 -2.18
C SER A 320 26.74 0.50 -2.47
N PHE A 321 25.55 1.02 -2.76
CA PHE A 321 25.33 2.44 -3.02
C PHE A 321 25.75 3.31 -1.83
N GLU A 322 25.37 2.91 -0.61
CA GLU A 322 25.76 3.62 0.61
C GLU A 322 27.28 3.63 0.83
N LYS A 323 27.94 2.50 0.55
CA LYS A 323 29.37 2.33 0.79
C LYS A 323 30.22 3.02 -0.27
N GLU A 324 29.81 2.95 -1.53
CA GLU A 324 30.66 3.28 -2.68
C GLU A 324 30.23 4.55 -3.41
N GLY A 325 29.00 5.01 -3.18
CA GLY A 325 28.42 6.18 -3.83
C GLY A 325 28.04 5.98 -5.29
N ILE A 326 27.42 7.01 -5.87
CA ILE A 326 26.74 6.93 -7.17
C ILE A 326 27.65 6.51 -8.34
N VAL A 327 28.90 6.98 -8.38
CA VAL A 327 29.82 6.73 -9.52
C VAL A 327 30.22 5.26 -9.60
N LYS A 328 30.65 4.68 -8.47
CA LYS A 328 31.05 3.28 -8.41
C LYS A 328 29.85 2.36 -8.57
N PHE A 329 28.70 2.74 -8.00
CA PHE A 329 27.48 1.99 -8.17
C PHE A 329 27.04 1.89 -9.64
N LYS A 330 27.15 2.96 -10.43
CA LYS A 330 26.91 2.91 -11.88
C LYS A 330 27.84 1.93 -12.61
N GLN A 331 29.13 1.94 -12.26
CA GLN A 331 30.11 1.02 -12.81
C GLN A 331 29.79 -0.44 -12.44
N GLN A 332 29.39 -0.67 -11.19
CA GLN A 332 28.94 -1.98 -10.73
C GLN A 332 27.73 -2.46 -11.53
N LEU A 333 26.68 -1.65 -11.69
CA LEU A 333 25.49 -2.03 -12.46
C LEU A 333 25.83 -2.38 -13.91
N LEU A 334 26.74 -1.62 -14.54
CA LEU A 334 27.19 -1.93 -15.89
C LEU A 334 27.98 -3.25 -15.95
N GLY A 335 28.82 -3.51 -14.93
CA GLY A 335 29.51 -4.78 -14.74
C GLY A 335 28.52 -5.95 -14.58
N ASP A 336 27.53 -5.81 -13.71
CA ASP A 336 26.47 -6.81 -13.49
C ASP A 336 25.72 -7.14 -14.81
N ILE A 337 25.48 -6.14 -15.67
CA ILE A 337 24.89 -6.34 -17.00
C ILE A 337 25.83 -7.12 -17.90
N SER A 338 27.10 -6.73 -17.96
CA SER A 338 28.10 -7.40 -18.80
C SER A 338 28.30 -8.86 -18.37
N ASP A 339 28.36 -9.11 -17.06
CA ASP A 339 28.50 -10.45 -16.48
C ASP A 339 27.27 -11.31 -16.78
N TYR A 340 26.07 -10.73 -16.66
CA TYR A 340 24.84 -11.43 -17.03
C TYR A 340 24.84 -11.82 -18.51
N ILE A 341 25.11 -10.88 -19.41
CA ILE A 341 25.14 -11.15 -20.86
C ILE A 341 26.19 -12.21 -21.19
N SER A 342 27.42 -12.05 -20.69
CA SER A 342 28.53 -12.98 -20.99
C SER A 342 28.27 -14.39 -20.46
N LYS A 343 27.51 -14.52 -19.36
CA LYS A 343 27.14 -15.83 -18.80
C LYS A 343 26.17 -16.61 -19.69
N TYR A 344 25.27 -15.92 -20.40
CA TYR A 344 24.21 -16.57 -21.19
C TYR A 344 24.42 -16.48 -22.70
N ILE A 345 25.33 -15.61 -23.16
CA ILE A 345 25.58 -15.32 -24.57
C ILE A 345 27.10 -15.24 -24.78
N GLU A 346 27.70 -16.34 -25.27
CA GLU A 346 29.11 -16.34 -25.67
C GLU A 346 29.32 -15.61 -26.99
N ASP A 347 28.47 -15.91 -27.98
CA ASP A 347 28.46 -15.23 -29.28
C ASP A 347 27.00 -14.91 -29.68
N PRO A 348 26.60 -13.62 -29.78
CA PRO A 348 25.27 -13.23 -30.24
C PRO A 348 24.91 -13.81 -31.61
N ALA A 349 25.89 -14.03 -32.51
CA ALA A 349 25.66 -14.59 -33.84
C ALA A 349 25.29 -16.08 -33.82
N SER A 350 25.55 -16.77 -32.71
CA SER A 350 25.21 -18.19 -32.52
C SER A 350 23.77 -18.40 -32.04
N LEU A 351 23.06 -17.34 -31.64
CA LEU A 351 21.70 -17.45 -31.12
C LEU A 351 20.72 -17.79 -32.24
N VAL A 352 19.97 -18.86 -32.07
CA VAL A 352 18.93 -19.29 -33.03
C VAL A 352 17.59 -19.33 -32.31
N TYR A 353 16.52 -18.80 -32.91
CA TYR A 353 15.19 -18.81 -32.28
C TYR A 353 14.56 -20.22 -32.27
N LYS A 354 14.62 -20.94 -33.40
CA LYS A 354 14.16 -22.34 -33.52
C LYS A 354 15.27 -23.20 -34.11
N ASN A 355 15.54 -24.35 -33.49
CA ASN A 355 16.51 -25.30 -34.02
C ASN A 355 15.95 -26.04 -35.26
N ALA A 356 16.75 -26.94 -35.84
CA ALA A 356 16.36 -27.71 -37.03
C ALA A 356 15.09 -28.56 -36.81
N GLU A 357 14.77 -28.92 -35.57
CA GLU A 357 13.57 -29.66 -35.18
C GLU A 357 12.36 -28.74 -34.87
N GLY A 358 12.49 -27.42 -35.09
CA GLY A 358 11.44 -26.43 -34.85
C GLY A 358 11.23 -26.08 -33.38
N LYS A 359 12.08 -26.55 -32.47
CA LYS A 359 12.01 -26.26 -31.03
C LYS A 359 12.64 -24.91 -30.73
N GLU A 360 11.96 -24.10 -29.92
CA GLU A 360 12.52 -22.86 -29.42
C GLU A 360 13.80 -23.13 -28.61
N VAL A 361 14.92 -22.63 -29.11
CA VAL A 361 16.22 -22.66 -28.44
C VAL A 361 16.65 -21.20 -28.20
N ASN A 362 17.47 -20.95 -27.19
CA ASN A 362 17.96 -19.60 -26.83
C ASN A 362 16.92 -18.51 -26.52
N ARG A 363 15.62 -18.82 -26.34
CA ARG A 363 14.55 -17.83 -26.09
C ARG A 363 14.92 -16.80 -25.03
N ASP A 364 15.34 -17.23 -23.83
CA ASP A 364 15.67 -16.33 -22.72
C ASP A 364 16.88 -15.44 -23.02
N ALA A 365 17.89 -15.99 -23.67
CA ALA A 365 19.08 -15.25 -24.11
C ALA A 365 18.70 -14.18 -25.13
N ILE A 366 17.90 -14.53 -26.14
CA ILE A 366 17.43 -13.57 -27.16
C ILE A 366 16.55 -12.50 -26.53
N HIS A 367 15.61 -12.86 -25.65
CA HIS A 367 14.79 -11.90 -24.90
C HIS A 367 15.64 -10.94 -24.07
N SER A 368 16.66 -11.44 -23.38
CA SER A 368 17.54 -10.61 -22.58
C SER A 368 18.37 -9.62 -23.42
N LEU A 369 18.79 -10.03 -24.62
CA LEU A 369 19.55 -9.17 -25.54
C LEU A 369 18.66 -8.13 -26.22
N LEU A 370 17.47 -8.53 -26.67
CA LEU A 370 16.50 -7.62 -27.28
C LEU A 370 16.01 -6.57 -26.27
N LEU A 371 15.77 -6.96 -25.02
CA LEU A 371 15.45 -6.00 -23.98
C LEU A 371 16.60 -5.02 -23.74
N LEU A 372 17.85 -5.51 -23.69
CA LEU A 372 19.01 -4.64 -23.52
C LEU A 372 19.10 -3.62 -24.67
N HIS A 373 18.88 -4.09 -25.90
CA HIS A 373 18.82 -3.23 -27.07
C HIS A 373 17.73 -2.16 -26.92
N ASN A 374 16.50 -2.54 -26.55
CA ASN A 374 15.38 -1.61 -26.42
C ASN A 374 15.61 -0.58 -25.30
N VAL A 375 16.13 -1.02 -24.15
CA VAL A 375 16.51 -0.14 -23.04
C VAL A 375 17.59 0.83 -23.49
N HIS A 376 18.65 0.34 -24.13
CA HIS A 376 19.73 1.19 -24.63
C HIS A 376 19.25 2.18 -25.70
N ARG A 377 18.42 1.74 -26.65
CA ARG A 377 17.81 2.62 -27.66
C ARG A 377 16.96 3.72 -27.02
N THR A 378 16.25 3.40 -25.95
CA THR A 378 15.51 4.41 -25.17
C THR A 378 16.46 5.40 -24.52
N MET A 379 17.58 4.92 -23.96
CA MET A 379 18.61 5.77 -23.37
C MET A 379 19.30 6.73 -24.36
N GLN A 380 19.36 6.37 -25.65
CA GLN A 380 19.88 7.23 -26.71
C GLN A 380 18.88 8.27 -27.20
N ASN A 381 17.63 8.24 -26.73
CA ASN A 381 16.61 9.19 -27.15
C ASN A 381 16.94 10.61 -26.61
N PRO A 382 17.00 11.65 -27.46
CA PRO A 382 17.32 13.02 -27.04
C PRO A 382 16.39 13.58 -25.95
N GLU A 383 15.14 13.13 -25.93
CA GLU A 383 14.11 13.57 -24.98
C GLU A 383 14.28 12.97 -23.59
N LYS A 384 15.26 12.06 -23.40
CA LYS A 384 15.51 11.34 -22.14
C LYS A 384 14.25 10.67 -21.59
N MET A 385 13.44 10.09 -22.47
CA MET A 385 12.31 9.27 -22.07
C MET A 385 12.79 8.05 -21.26
N ARG A 386 12.00 7.64 -20.27
CA ARG A 386 12.26 6.44 -19.47
C ARG A 386 11.64 5.22 -20.15
N PHE A 387 12.35 4.10 -20.15
CA PHE A 387 11.79 2.83 -20.58
C PHE A 387 10.68 2.40 -19.60
N PRO A 388 9.44 2.13 -20.04
CA PRO A 388 8.30 1.92 -19.15
C PRO A 388 8.28 0.50 -18.56
N PHE A 389 9.21 0.21 -17.64
CA PHE A 389 9.33 -1.12 -17.01
C PHE A 389 8.03 -1.60 -16.34
N HIS A 390 7.24 -0.66 -15.81
CA HIS A 390 5.94 -0.95 -15.19
C HIS A 390 4.91 -1.52 -16.17
N LEU A 391 4.90 -1.08 -17.43
CA LEU A 391 4.08 -1.65 -18.49
C LEU A 391 4.69 -2.94 -19.02
N PHE A 392 6.01 -2.92 -19.24
CA PHE A 392 6.74 -4.07 -19.75
C PHE A 392 6.54 -5.32 -18.88
N ARG A 393 6.43 -5.19 -17.56
CA ARG A 393 6.19 -6.33 -16.66
C ARG A 393 4.77 -6.89 -16.67
N LYS A 394 3.79 -6.09 -17.09
CA LYS A 394 2.38 -6.51 -17.12
C LYS A 394 2.04 -7.33 -18.36
N GLN A 395 2.79 -7.13 -19.44
CA GLN A 395 2.53 -7.79 -20.72
C GLN A 395 3.24 -9.15 -20.80
N LYS A 396 2.61 -10.10 -21.48
CA LYS A 396 3.26 -11.33 -21.96
C LYS A 396 3.93 -11.00 -23.29
N TRP A 397 5.25 -10.89 -23.27
CA TRP A 397 6.03 -10.67 -24.48
C TRP A 397 6.33 -12.02 -25.14
N GLU A 398 5.94 -12.16 -26.41
CA GLU A 398 6.50 -13.15 -27.31
C GLU A 398 7.67 -12.48 -28.07
N LEU A 399 8.50 -13.28 -28.73
CA LEU A 399 9.65 -12.74 -29.46
C LEU A 399 9.24 -11.83 -30.64
N GLU A 400 8.01 -12.01 -31.15
CA GLU A 400 7.50 -11.35 -32.35
C GLU A 400 6.63 -10.11 -32.03
N HIS A 401 7.00 -9.25 -31.08
CA HIS A 401 6.08 -8.20 -30.60
C HIS A 401 6.13 -6.85 -31.33
N ILE A 402 6.90 -6.73 -32.41
CA ILE A 402 6.78 -5.58 -33.33
C ILE A 402 5.64 -5.83 -34.33
N TYR A 403 5.45 -7.09 -34.75
CA TYR A 403 4.28 -7.64 -35.46
C TYR A 403 4.20 -9.15 -35.22
N PRO A 404 3.34 -9.64 -34.33
CA PRO A 404 3.17 -11.07 -34.18
C PRO A 404 2.65 -11.61 -35.51
N GLN A 405 3.23 -12.67 -36.06
CA GLN A 405 2.62 -13.33 -37.22
C GLN A 405 1.28 -13.97 -36.84
N HIS A 406 1.09 -14.25 -35.54
CA HIS A 406 -0.11 -14.82 -34.94
C HIS A 406 -0.47 -14.08 -33.63
N PRO A 407 -1.01 -12.85 -33.68
CA PRO A 407 -1.35 -12.12 -32.47
C PRO A 407 -2.50 -12.82 -31.74
N GLU A 408 -2.39 -12.98 -30.42
CA GLU A 408 -3.55 -13.31 -29.58
C GLU A 408 -4.57 -12.16 -29.68
N ILE A 409 -5.70 -12.43 -30.34
CA ILE A 409 -6.76 -11.44 -30.50
C ILE A 409 -7.53 -11.38 -29.16
N PRO A 410 -7.64 -10.21 -28.51
CA PRO A 410 -8.38 -10.08 -27.25
C PRO A 410 -9.81 -10.63 -27.39
N GLU A 411 -10.35 -11.31 -26.38
CA GLU A 411 -11.71 -11.89 -26.49
C GLU A 411 -12.80 -10.82 -26.37
N LYS A 412 -12.59 -9.82 -25.50
CA LYS A 412 -13.56 -8.77 -25.23
C LYS A 412 -13.54 -7.67 -26.28
N TRP A 413 -14.71 -7.15 -26.63
CA TRP A 413 -14.87 -6.09 -27.61
C TRP A 413 -14.10 -4.81 -27.25
N GLU A 414 -14.18 -4.36 -26.00
CA GLU A 414 -13.47 -3.14 -25.56
C GLU A 414 -11.95 -3.27 -25.68
N GLU A 415 -11.40 -4.43 -25.31
CA GLU A 415 -9.97 -4.72 -25.44
C GLU A 415 -9.55 -4.81 -26.93
N ARG A 416 -10.42 -5.34 -27.82
CA ARG A 416 -10.21 -5.33 -29.28
C ARG A 416 -10.23 -3.92 -29.85
N LYS A 417 -11.14 -3.06 -29.39
CA LYS A 417 -11.29 -1.69 -29.87
C LYS A 417 -10.07 -0.85 -29.49
N GLU A 418 -9.57 -1.00 -28.26
CA GLU A 418 -8.33 -0.37 -27.80
C GLU A 418 -7.10 -0.88 -28.57
N TRP A 419 -7.04 -2.18 -28.87
CA TRP A 419 -6.01 -2.76 -29.71
C TRP A 419 -6.03 -2.19 -31.14
N LEU A 420 -7.21 -2.13 -31.79
CA LEU A 420 -7.39 -1.55 -33.13
C LEU A 420 -7.00 -0.06 -33.17
N LYS A 421 -7.31 0.70 -32.11
CA LYS A 421 -6.93 2.11 -31.99
C LYS A 421 -5.41 2.26 -31.95
N ASN A 422 -4.72 1.48 -31.14
CA ASN A 422 -3.25 1.47 -31.07
C ASN A 422 -2.61 1.09 -32.40
N VAL A 423 -3.15 0.08 -33.11
CA VAL A 423 -2.67 -0.29 -34.45
C VAL A 423 -2.85 0.88 -35.42
N SER A 424 -4.04 1.49 -35.47
CA SER A 424 -4.34 2.62 -36.35
C SER A 424 -3.40 3.81 -36.12
N GLU A 425 -3.18 4.20 -34.86
CA GLU A 425 -2.32 5.33 -34.52
C GLU A 425 -0.86 5.09 -34.93
N ASN A 426 -0.35 3.87 -34.77
CA ASN A 426 1.01 3.53 -35.15
C ASN A 426 1.16 3.46 -36.69
N VAL A 427 0.12 3.02 -37.42
CA VAL A 427 0.08 3.06 -38.90
C VAL A 427 0.11 4.51 -39.40
N GLU A 428 -0.67 5.40 -38.80
CA GLU A 428 -0.68 6.83 -39.15
C GLU A 428 0.66 7.52 -38.86
N LYS A 429 1.33 7.12 -37.78
CA LYS A 429 2.68 7.60 -37.44
C LYS A 429 3.80 7.02 -38.31
N GLY A 430 3.47 6.12 -39.26
CA GLY A 430 4.44 5.47 -40.14
C GLY A 430 5.37 4.49 -39.41
N ILE A 431 5.02 4.11 -38.19
CA ILE A 431 5.74 3.11 -37.39
C ILE A 431 5.47 1.71 -37.96
N ILE A 432 4.29 1.53 -38.58
CA ILE A 432 3.79 0.27 -39.13
C ILE A 432 3.56 0.38 -40.64
N ALA A 433 4.16 -0.52 -41.42
CA ALA A 433 3.75 -0.74 -42.80
C ALA A 433 2.46 -1.59 -42.81
N PHE A 434 1.37 -1.04 -43.36
CA PHE A 434 0.07 -1.69 -43.36
C PHE A 434 -0.58 -1.59 -44.75
N PRO A 435 -1.22 -2.65 -45.26
CA PRO A 435 -1.90 -2.60 -46.56
C PRO A 435 -2.94 -1.48 -46.58
N GLU A 436 -2.87 -0.58 -47.57
CA GLU A 436 -3.80 0.56 -47.70
C GLU A 436 -5.27 0.11 -47.73
N GLU A 437 -5.52 -1.05 -48.33
CA GLU A 437 -6.84 -1.68 -48.46
C GLU A 437 -7.51 -1.91 -47.09
N LEU A 438 -6.72 -2.27 -46.07
CA LEU A 438 -7.23 -2.58 -44.73
C LEU A 438 -7.37 -1.35 -43.82
N LYS A 439 -6.81 -0.18 -44.20
CA LYS A 439 -6.96 1.06 -43.42
C LYS A 439 -8.39 1.56 -43.38
N SER A 440 -9.13 1.36 -44.47
CA SER A 440 -10.55 1.69 -44.56
C SER A 440 -11.39 0.85 -43.59
N THR A 441 -11.13 -0.46 -43.54
CA THR A 441 -11.79 -1.43 -42.65
C THR A 441 -11.56 -1.13 -41.18
N ILE A 442 -10.35 -0.74 -40.77
CA ILE A 442 -10.06 -0.36 -39.37
C ILE A 442 -10.88 0.86 -38.95
N LYS A 443 -11.00 1.87 -39.80
CA LYS A 443 -11.80 3.08 -39.51
C LYS A 443 -13.29 2.74 -39.37
N GLU A 444 -13.81 1.83 -40.18
CA GLU A 444 -15.18 1.34 -40.06
C GLU A 444 -15.40 0.56 -38.76
N LEU A 445 -14.48 -0.33 -38.39
CA LEU A 445 -14.56 -1.12 -37.15
C LEU A 445 -14.47 -0.25 -35.89
N LEU A 446 -13.63 0.80 -35.88
CA LEU A 446 -13.52 1.73 -34.74
C LEU A 446 -14.81 2.54 -34.49
N ASN A 447 -15.61 2.75 -35.54
CA ASN A 447 -16.89 3.46 -35.46
C ASN A 447 -18.07 2.56 -35.04
N GLN A 448 -17.87 1.24 -34.91
CA GLN A 448 -18.91 0.33 -34.43
C GLN A 448 -19.02 0.37 -32.89
N THR A 449 -20.26 0.21 -32.41
CA THR A 449 -20.59 -0.03 -31.00
C THR A 449 -21.05 -1.48 -30.84
N GLU A 450 -20.91 -2.04 -29.64
CA GLU A 450 -20.93 -3.46 -29.24
C GLU A 450 -22.13 -4.33 -29.72
N SER A 451 -23.07 -3.78 -30.48
CA SER A 451 -24.30 -4.45 -30.98
C SER A 451 -24.35 -4.68 -32.50
N ASN A 452 -23.26 -5.15 -33.12
CA ASN A 452 -23.33 -5.79 -34.45
C ASN A 452 -22.42 -7.01 -34.55
#